data_AF-A0A7D5V917-F1
#
_entry.id   AF-A0A7D5V917-F1
#
_cell.length_a   1.000
_cell.length_b   1.000
_cell.length_c   1.000
_cell.angle_alpha   90.00
_cell.angle_beta   90.00
_cell.angle_gamma   90.00
#
_symmetry.space_group_name_H-M   'P 1'
#
loop_
_entity.id
_entity.type
_entity.pdbx_description
1 polymer ?
#
loop_
_entity_poly.entity_id
_entity_poly.type
_entity_poly.pdbx_seq_one_letter_code
_entity_poly.pdbx_strand_id
1 'polypeptide(L)' 'MFGITCKCGHTGPHDSFTQTMMGDLPPRHYQCPACGSAWQIVKDKPAEITKDGFFLPPTLKVIGAQAQF' A
#
# COMPACT_ATOMS: atom_id res chain seq x y z
N MET A 1 4.79 -4.54 18.08
CA MET A 1 3.48 -4.53 17.39
C MET A 1 3.73 -3.94 16.01
N PHE A 2 3.51 -4.71 14.94
CA PHE A 2 3.74 -4.24 13.57
C PHE A 2 2.52 -3.43 13.12
N GLY A 3 2.73 -2.23 12.58
CA GLY A 3 1.66 -1.31 12.18
C GLY A 3 2.04 -0.51 10.95
N ILE A 4 1.04 0.05 10.27
CA ILE A 4 1.25 0.94 9.13
C ILE A 4 1.48 2.34 9.66
N THR A 5 2.53 2.99 9.18
CA THR A 5 2.85 4.38 9.55
C THR A 5 2.65 5.28 8.34
N CYS A 6 1.77 6.27 8.49
CA CYS A 6 1.58 7.30 7.50
C CYS A 6 2.69 8.37 7.60
N LYS A 7 2.94 9.09 6.50
CA LYS A 7 3.85 10.25 6.50
C LYS A 7 3.45 11.36 7.46
N CYS A 8 2.18 11.42 7.89
CA CYS A 8 1.72 12.38 8.91
C CYS A 8 2.15 12.01 10.35
N GLY A 9 2.77 10.84 10.55
CA GLY A 9 3.22 10.35 11.86
C GLY A 9 2.20 9.47 12.59
N HIS A 10 0.98 9.31 12.07
CA HIS A 10 0.02 8.36 12.63
C HIS A 10 0.42 6.92 12.32
N THR A 11 0.44 6.08 13.35
CA THR A 11 0.67 4.63 13.27
C THR A 11 -0.54 3.88 13.81
N GLY A 12 -0.98 2.85 13.09
CA GLY A 12 -2.13 2.04 13.47
C GLY A 12 -2.10 0.64 12.87
N PRO A 13 -3.08 -0.22 13.23
CA PRO A 13 -3.18 -1.56 12.68
C PRO A 13 -3.59 -1.52 11.20
N HIS A 14 -3.28 -2.59 10.46
CA HIS A 14 -3.56 -2.69 9.02
C HIS A 14 -5.02 -2.37 8.67
N ASP A 15 -5.97 -2.92 9.43
CA ASP A 15 -7.41 -2.79 9.18
C ASP A 15 -7.87 -1.32 9.20
N SER A 16 -7.29 -0.50 10.08
CA SER A 16 -7.59 0.94 10.15
C SER A 16 -7.16 1.72 8.91
N PHE A 17 -6.25 1.17 8.09
CA PHE A 17 -5.81 1.80 6.85
C PHE A 17 -6.47 1.19 5.61
N THR A 18 -7.17 0.07 5.73
CA THR A 18 -7.86 -0.59 4.61
C THR A 18 -9.38 -0.46 4.68
N GLN A 19 -9.93 0.10 5.77
CA GLN A 19 -11.36 0.29 5.95
C GLN A 19 -11.75 1.76 5.93
N THR A 20 -12.85 2.05 5.23
CA THR A 20 -13.49 3.38 5.22
C THR A 20 -14.93 3.28 5.68
N MET A 21 -15.58 4.42 5.92
CA MET A 21 -17.03 4.50 6.19
C MET A 21 -17.88 3.92 5.03
N MET A 22 -17.32 3.84 3.82
CA MET A 22 -17.97 3.31 2.62
C MET A 22 -17.69 1.80 2.41
N GLY A 23 -16.87 1.19 3.26
CA GLY A 23 -16.45 -0.22 3.14
C GLY A 23 -14.94 -0.39 2.98
N ASP A 24 -14.53 -1.62 2.65
CA ASP A 24 -13.13 -2.00 2.45
C ASP A 24 -12.54 -1.38 1.17
N LEU A 25 -11.31 -0.89 1.27
CA LEU A 25 -10.53 -0.43 0.13
C LEU A 25 -10.12 -1.61 -0.75
N PRO A 26 -9.90 -1.38 -2.06
CA PRO A 26 -9.39 -2.43 -2.93
C PRO A 26 -8.03 -2.95 -2.44
N PRO A 27 -7.65 -4.20 -2.79
CA PRO A 27 -6.36 -4.75 -2.39
C PRO A 27 -5.21 -3.81 -2.74
N ARG A 28 -4.25 -3.70 -1.81
CA ARG A 28 -3.06 -2.84 -1.92
C ARG A 28 -3.35 -1.33 -1.94
N HIS A 29 -4.59 -0.91 -1.67
CA HIS A 29 -4.93 0.49 -1.43
C HIS A 29 -5.04 0.73 0.07
N TYR A 30 -4.60 1.91 0.48
CA TYR A 30 -4.54 2.31 1.87
C TYR A 30 -4.94 3.76 1.99
N GLN A 31 -5.65 4.10 3.06
CA GLN A 31 -6.01 5.46 3.42
C GLN A 31 -5.73 5.70 4.90
N CYS A 32 -5.04 6.78 5.23
CA CYS A 32 -4.81 7.14 6.63
C CYS A 32 -6.10 7.64 7.27
N PRO A 33 -6.55 7.04 8.39
CA PRO A 33 -7.76 7.49 9.08
C PRO A 33 -7.59 8.86 9.76
N ALA A 34 -6.34 9.29 10.02
CA ALA A 34 -6.06 10.55 10.71
C ALA A 34 -5.98 11.77 9.77
N CYS A 35 -5.33 11.64 8.62
CA CYS A 35 -5.11 12.76 7.69
C CYS A 35 -5.73 12.57 6.31
N GLY A 36 -6.45 11.47 6.07
CA GLY A 36 -7.12 11.16 4.81
C GLY A 36 -6.18 10.84 3.64
N SER A 37 -4.86 10.90 3.82
CA SER A 37 -3.89 10.62 2.75
C SER A 37 -4.03 9.18 2.26
N ALA A 38 -4.10 9.01 0.94
CA ALA A 38 -4.27 7.71 0.31
C ALA A 38 -3.04 7.33 -0.53
N TRP A 39 -2.74 6.03 -0.57
CA TRP A 39 -1.68 5.48 -1.40
C TRP A 39 -2.01 4.06 -1.83
N GLN A 40 -1.30 3.62 -2.87
CA GLN A 40 -1.43 2.28 -3.42
C GLN A 40 -0.04 1.64 -3.57
N ILE A 41 0.04 0.33 -3.34
CA ILE A 41 1.23 -0.47 -3.66
C ILE A 41 1.01 -1.14 -5.02
N VAL A 42 1.78 -0.73 -6.02
CA VAL A 42 1.73 -1.28 -7.39
C VAL A 42 2.95 -2.13 -7.70
N LYS A 43 2.83 -3.03 -8.67
CA LYS A 43 3.99 -3.75 -9.23
C LYS A 43 4.69 -2.82 -10.21
N ASP A 44 5.96 -2.53 -9.96
CA ASP A 44 6.82 -1.74 -10.83
C ASP A 44 7.49 -2.64 -11.88
N LYS A 45 7.90 -3.84 -11.47
CA LYS A 45 8.46 -4.87 -12.35
C LYS A 45 7.79 -6.22 -12.13
N PRO A 46 7.56 -7.01 -13.18
CA PRO A 46 7.05 -8.37 -13.03
C PRO A 46 8.06 -9.25 -12.28
N ALA A 47 7.58 -10.40 -11.81
CA ALA A 47 8.48 -11.44 -11.34
C ALA A 47 9.17 -12.07 -12.57
N GLU A 48 10.43 -12.45 -12.42
CA GLU A 48 11.23 -13.04 -13.49
C GLU A 48 11.94 -14.29 -12.99
N ILE A 49 12.13 -15.28 -13.87
CA ILE A 49 13.05 -16.39 -13.62
C ILE A 49 14.32 -16.10 -14.41
N THR A 50 15.45 -16.00 -13.71
CA THR A 50 16.73 -15.76 -14.38
C THR A 50 17.13 -16.96 -15.23
N LYS A 51 18.08 -16.76 -16.15
CA LYS A 51 18.62 -17.84 -17.01
C LYS A 51 19.22 -18.99 -16.20
N ASP A 52 19.70 -18.71 -14.99
CA ASP A 52 20.27 -19.69 -14.07
C ASP A 52 19.21 -20.36 -13.17
N GLY A 53 17.92 -20.07 -13.38
CA GLY A 53 16.80 -20.70 -12.69
C GLY A 53 16.37 -20.04 -11.37
N PHE A 54 16.90 -18.86 -11.02
CA PHE A 54 16.52 -18.17 -9.79
C PHE A 54 15.23 -17.37 -9.97
N PHE A 55 14.36 -17.40 -8.96
CA PHE A 55 13.15 -16.58 -8.93
C PHE A 55 13.46 -15.17 -8.37
N LEU A 56 13.24 -14.16 -9.20
CA LEU A 56 13.25 -12.75 -8.82
C LEU A 56 11.82 -12.30 -8.50
N PRO A 57 11.51 -11.92 -7.25
CA PRO A 57 10.19 -11.42 -6.91
C PRO A 57 9.90 -10.08 -7.61
N PRO A 58 8.62 -9.74 -7.81
CA PRO A 58 8.25 -8.49 -8.45
C PRO A 58 8.69 -7.31 -7.61
N THR A 59 9.22 -6.27 -8.24
CA THR A 59 9.51 -5.01 -7.54
C THR A 59 8.20 -4.28 -7.27
N LEU A 60 8.00 -3.82 -6.04
CA LEU A 60 6.82 -3.06 -5.64
C LEU A 60 7.17 -1.58 -5.47
N LYS A 61 6.22 -0.71 -5.78
CA LYS A 61 6.35 0.74 -5.60
C LYS A 61 5.11 1.30 -4.91
N VAL A 62 5.32 2.26 -4.02
CA VAL A 62 4.24 3.05 -3.43
C VAL A 62 3.96 4.24 -4.34
N ILE A 63 2.71 4.37 -4.79
CA ILE A 63 2.22 5.53 -5.52
C ILE A 63 1.21 6.28 -4.65
N GLY A 64 1.35 7.60 -4.56
CA GLY A 64 0.40 8.43 -3.84
C GLY A 64 -0.83 8.68 -4.71
N ALA A 65 -2.02 8.40 -4.17
CA ALA A 65 -3.25 8.93 -4.72
C ALA A 65 -3.49 10.26 -4.01
N GLN A 66 -3.23 11.39 -4.69
CA GLN A 66 -3.76 12.65 -4.20
C GLN A 66 -5.28 12.53 -4.27
N ALA A 67 -5.93 12.42 -3.10
CA ALA A 67 -7.37 12.53 -3.00
C ALA A 67 -7.76 13.93 -3.48
N GLN A 68 -8.16 14.04 -4.75
CA GLN A 68 -8.95 15.18 -5.21
C GLN A 68 -10.37 14.92 -4.69
N PHE A 69 -10.76 15.72 -3.70
CA PHE A 69 -12.14 15.85 -3.24
C PHE A 69 -12.98 16.53 -4.32
#